data_AF-B3PLW4-F1
#
_entry.id   AF-B3PLW4-F1
#
_cell.length_a   1.000
_cell.length_b   1.000
_cell.length_c   1.000
_cell.angle_alpha   90.00
_cell.angle_beta   90.00
_cell.angle_gamma   90.00
#
_symmetry.space_group_name_H-M   'P 1'
#
loop_
_entity.id
_entity.type
_entity.pdbx_description
1 polymer ?
#
loop_
_entity_poly.entity_id
_entity_poly.type
_entity_poly.pdbx_seq_one_letter_code
_entity_poly.pdbx_strand_id
1 'polypeptide(L)' 'MESIEERSKFIELYEKFGALLAQSQKQALYLHLFEDLSLAEISQELAMTRSGVYDAIKKGKVKLLLISMELTKED' A
#
# COMPACT_ATOMS: atom_id res chain seq x y z
N MET A 1 -13.15 -4.97 -7.12
CA MET A 1 -13.37 -4.80 -5.67
C MET A 1 -12.35 -5.72 -5.01
N GLU A 2 -11.48 -5.18 -4.17
CA GLU A 2 -10.48 -5.97 -3.44
C GLU A 2 -11.21 -6.91 -2.46
N SER A 3 -10.78 -8.17 -2.34
CA SER A 3 -11.38 -9.09 -1.38
C SER A 3 -10.90 -8.81 0.03
N ILE A 4 -11.64 -9.28 1.05
CA ILE A 4 -11.23 -9.11 2.45
C ILE A 4 -9.89 -9.81 2.70
N GLU A 5 -9.67 -10.97 2.08
CA GLU A 5 -8.43 -11.73 2.17
C GLU A 5 -7.26 -10.99 1.54
N GLU A 6 -7.46 -10.39 0.37
CA GLU A 6 -6.43 -9.58 -0.31
C GLU A 6 -6.06 -8.36 0.54
N ARG A 7 -7.06 -7.65 1.08
CA ARG A 7 -6.82 -6.50 1.96
C ARG A 7 -6.06 -6.90 3.22
N SER A 8 -6.48 -7.98 3.88
CA SER A 8 -5.85 -8.48 5.10
C SER A 8 -4.38 -8.84 4.87
N LYS A 9 -4.08 -9.50 3.75
CA LYS A 9 -2.69 -9.79 3.33
C LYS A 9 -1.86 -8.51 3.21
N PHE A 10 -2.39 -7.47 2.58
CA PHE A 10 -1.64 -6.22 2.43
C PHE A 10 -1.47 -5.44 3.73
N ILE A 11 -2.43 -5.54 4.66
CA ILE A 11 -2.28 -5.01 6.02
C ILE A 11 -1.10 -5.68 6.72
N GLU A 12 -1.05 -7.02 6.76
CA GLU A 12 0.05 -7.75 7.40
C GLU A 12 1.42 -7.43 6.78
N LEU A 13 1.48 -7.34 5.44
CA LEU A 13 2.70 -6.97 4.74
C LEU A 13 3.11 -5.51 5.04
N TYR A 14 2.14 -4.61 5.12
CA TYR A 14 2.39 -3.20 5.43
C TYR A 14 2.91 -3.02 6.86
N GLU A 15 2.34 -3.72 7.84
CA GLU A 15 2.83 -3.67 9.22
C GLU A 15 4.29 -4.14 9.33
N LYS A 16 4.67 -5.17 8.57
CA LYS A 16 6.03 -5.71 8.55
C LYS A 16 7.02 -4.85 7.76
N PHE A 17 6.61 -4.38 6.58
CA PHE A 17 7.55 -3.83 5.59
C PHE A 17 7.22 -2.40 5.14
N GLY A 18 6.17 -1.77 5.67
CA GLY A 18 5.71 -0.44 5.28
C GLY A 18 6.74 0.66 5.49
N ALA A 19 7.68 0.47 6.42
CA ALA A 19 8.81 1.38 6.63
C ALA A 19 9.82 1.40 5.46
N LEU A 20 9.83 0.38 4.60
CA LEU A 20 10.72 0.25 3.44
C LEU A 20 10.15 0.87 2.15
N LEU A 21 8.93 1.42 2.23
CA LEU A 21 8.26 2.06 1.10
C LEU A 21 8.68 3.52 0.96
N ALA A 22 8.58 4.04 -0.26
CA ALA A 22 8.68 5.49 -0.47
C ALA A 22 7.54 6.20 0.27
N GLN A 23 7.79 7.41 0.78
CA GLN A 23 6.85 8.13 1.64
C GLN A 23 5.44 8.24 1.03
N SER A 24 5.33 8.55 -0.27
CA SER A 24 4.03 8.65 -0.97
C SER A 24 3.29 7.31 -1.05
N GLN A 25 4.01 6.20 -1.25
CA GLN A 25 3.43 4.84 -1.25
C GLN A 25 2.99 4.45 0.16
N LYS A 26 3.84 4.73 1.16
CA LYS A 26 3.57 4.45 2.57
C LYS A 26 2.31 5.16 3.05
N GLN A 27 2.19 6.46 2.78
CA GLN A 27 1.04 7.27 3.19
C GLN A 27 -0.23 6.87 2.44
N ALA A 28 -0.16 6.71 1.11
CA ALA A 28 -1.33 6.32 0.32
C ALA A 28 -1.86 4.93 0.72
N LEU A 29 -0.96 3.96 1.00
CA LEU A 29 -1.37 2.65 1.50
C LEU A 29 -1.92 2.71 2.91
N TYR A 30 -1.36 3.54 3.80
CA TYR A 30 -1.89 3.70 5.16
C TYR A 30 -3.36 4.16 5.12
N LEU A 31 -3.60 5.27 4.42
CA LEU A 31 -4.92 5.85 4.29
C LEU A 31 -5.91 4.89 3.60
N HIS A 32 -5.44 4.11 2.62
CA HIS A 32 -6.28 3.15 1.93
C HIS A 32 -6.60 1.91 2.78
N LEU A 33 -5.61 1.33 3.46
CA LEU A 33 -5.74 0.03 4.15
C LEU A 33 -6.31 0.18 5.56
N PHE A 34 -5.93 1.23 6.29
CA PHE A 34 -6.26 1.42 7.71
C PHE A 34 -7.36 2.46 7.93
N GLU A 35 -7.36 3.55 7.16
CA GLU A 35 -8.37 4.62 7.29
C GLU A 35 -9.56 4.44 6.33
N ASP A 36 -9.51 3.40 5.48
CA ASP A 36 -10.55 3.08 4.48
C ASP A 36 -10.92 4.23 3.53
N LEU A 37 -9.97 5.14 3.30
CA LEU A 37 -10.19 6.26 2.39
C LEU A 37 -10.22 5.78 0.93
N SER A 38 -11.12 6.37 0.15
CA SER A 38 -11.17 6.23 -1.29
C SER A 38 -10.02 6.96 -1.98
N LEU A 39 -9.73 6.60 -3.24
CA LEU A 39 -8.70 7.28 -4.04
C LEU A 39 -8.95 8.80 -4.18
N ALA A 40 -10.20 9.23 -4.11
CA ALA A 40 -10.57 10.65 -4.20
C ALA A 40 -10.25 11.38 -2.89
N GLU A 41 -10.56 10.79 -1.74
CA GLU A 41 -10.22 11.34 -0.42
C GLU A 41 -8.71 11.41 -0.23
N ILE A 42 -7.99 10.33 -0.53
CA ILE A 42 -6.52 10.30 -0.46
C ILE A 42 -5.88 11.34 -1.38
N SER A 43 -6.49 11.57 -2.55
CA SER A 43 -6.02 12.59 -3.50
C SER A 43 -6.10 14.00 -2.90
N GLN A 44 -7.14 14.29 -2.11
CA GLN A 44 -7.24 15.56 -1.36
C GLN A 44 -6.24 15.60 -0.21
N GLU A 45 -6.20 14.56 0.63
CA GLU A 45 -5.34 14.50 1.83
C GLU A 45 -3.85 14.64 1.51
N LEU A 46 -3.39 14.01 0.42
CA LEU A 46 -1.97 14.02 0.03
C LEU A 46 -1.63 15.09 -1.00
N ALA A 47 -2.59 15.93 -1.41
CA ALA A 47 -2.45 16.88 -2.52
C ALA A 47 -1.86 16.23 -3.80
N MET A 48 -2.33 15.02 -4.10
CA MET A 48 -1.91 14.22 -5.26
C MET A 48 -3.03 14.15 -6.29
N THR A 49 -2.72 13.89 -7.56
CA THR A 49 -3.76 13.53 -8.54
C THR A 49 -4.32 12.14 -8.21
N ARG A 50 -5.58 11.86 -8.57
CA ARG A 50 -6.17 10.51 -8.42
C ARG A 50 -5.34 9.43 -9.11
N SER A 51 -4.75 9.71 -10.27
CA SER A 51 -3.84 8.80 -10.96
C SER A 51 -2.54 8.58 -10.20
N GLY A 52 -1.99 9.63 -9.58
CA GLY A 52 -0.82 9.54 -8.71
C GLY A 52 -1.06 8.69 -7.48
N VAL A 53 -2.24 8.82 -6.84
CA VAL A 53 -2.64 7.97 -5.70
C VAL A 53 -2.75 6.50 -6.14
N TYR A 54 -3.44 6.24 -7.25
CA TYR A 54 -3.56 4.88 -7.80
C TYR A 54 -2.19 4.25 -8.05
N ASP A 55 -1.26 5.00 -8.67
CA ASP A 55 0.10 4.53 -8.92
C ASP A 55 0.89 4.30 -7.63
N ALA A 56 0.74 5.17 -6.63
CA ALA A 56 1.41 5.02 -5.34
C ALA A 56 0.95 3.75 -4.62
N ILE A 57 -0.36 3.50 -4.57
CA ILE A 57 -0.92 2.27 -3.98
C ILE A 57 -0.44 1.04 -4.75
N LYS A 58 -0.56 1.05 -6.09
CA LYS A 58 -0.14 -0.08 -6.93
C LYS A 58 1.34 -0.41 -6.76
N LYS A 59 2.22 0.59 -6.83
CA LYS A 59 3.67 0.40 -6.68
C LYS A 59 4.04 -0.04 -5.26
N GLY A 60 3.37 0.50 -4.25
CA GLY A 60 3.54 0.08 -2.86
C GLY A 60 3.18 -1.40 -2.65
N LYS A 61 2.00 -1.83 -3.13
CA LYS A 61 1.57 -3.24 -3.09
C LYS A 61 2.59 -4.17 -3.77
N VAL A 62 3.06 -3.81 -4.96
CA VAL A 62 4.11 -4.57 -5.67
C VAL A 62 5.39 -4.66 -4.86
N LYS A 63 5.85 -3.55 -4.26
CA LYS A 63 7.07 -3.53 -3.45
C LYS A 63 6.95 -4.41 -2.20
N LEU A 64 5.81 -4.38 -1.52
CA LEU A 64 5.52 -5.25 -0.37
C LEU A 64 5.57 -6.73 -0.75
N LEU A 65 4.97 -7.11 -1.89
CA LEU A 65 5.01 -8.48 -2.40
C LEU A 65 6.45 -8.92 -2.72
N LEU A 66 7.22 -8.07 -3.40
CA LEU A 66 8.62 -8.36 -3.73
C LEU A 66 9.45 -8.59 -2.46
N ILE A 67 9.33 -7.71 -1.46
CA ILE A 67 10.05 -7.90 -0.18
C ILE A 67 9.65 -9.22 0.48
N SER A 68 8.36 -9.55 0.50
CA SER A 68 7.88 -10.81 1.08
C SER A 68 8.45 -12.04 0.39
N MET A 69 8.59 -12.00 -0.94
CA MET A 69 9.14 -13.12 -1.71
C MET A 69 10.64 -13.29 -1.50
N GLU A 70 11.40 -12.20 -1.39
CA GLU A 70 12.84 -12.29 -1.15
C GLU A 70 13.16 -12.85 0.24
N LEU A 71 12.37 -12.51 1.26
CA LEU A 71 12.56 -13.03 2.62
C LEU A 71 12.17 -14.51 2.76
N THR A 72 11.26 -15.03 1.92
CA THR A 72 10.91 -16.46 1.92
C THR A 72 11.95 -17.36 1.24
N LYS A 73 13.03 -16.79 0.67
CA LYS A 73 14.11 -17.57 0.04
C LYS A 73 15.25 -17.92 1.00
N GLU A 74 15.21 -17.41 2.23
CA GLU A 74 16.28 -17.61 3.22
C GLU A 74 15.97 -18.69 4.28
N ASP A 75 14.81 -19.36 4.17
CA ASP A 75 14.42 -20.56 4.94
C ASP A 75 14.48 -21.83 4.06
#